data_AF-A0A3B8IEY6-F1
#
_entry.id   AF-A0A3B8IEY6-F1
#
_cell.length_a   1.000
_cell.length_b   1.000
_cell.length_c   1.000
_cell.angle_alpha   90.00
_cell.angle_beta   90.00
_cell.angle_gamma   90.00
#
_symmetry.space_group_name_H-M   'P 1'
#
loop_
_entity.id
_entity.type
_entity.pdbx_description
1 polymer ?
#
loop_
_entity_poly.entity_id
_entity_poly.type
_entity_poly.pdbx_seq_one_letter_code
_entity_poly.pdbx_strand_id
1 'polypeptide(L)' 'TTNLELMALSERNVALAQANYERSEVGFGTGQVTGLQLREAQNNLARAKYQLTSQRIQTKQAELSLYFYAGSLVE' A
#
# COMPACT_ATOMS: atom_id res chain seq x y z
N THR A 1 13.96 -6.14 8.98
CA THR A 1 12.88 -6.15 7.98
C THR A 1 13.48 -5.93 6.61
N THR A 2 13.25 -6.82 5.66
CA THR A 2 13.69 -6.71 4.25
C THR A 2 12.71 -5.89 3.41
N ASN A 3 13.12 -5.44 2.22
CA ASN A 3 12.23 -4.74 1.29
C ASN A 3 11.03 -5.60 0.87
N LEU A 4 11.23 -6.92 0.74
CA LEU A 4 10.15 -7.89 0.47
C LEU A 4 9.16 -7.98 1.63
N GLU A 5 9.64 -8.01 2.88
CA GLU A 5 8.77 -8.02 4.06
C GLU A 5 7.97 -6.71 4.19
N LEU A 6 8.60 -5.56 3.92
CA LEU A 6 7.91 -4.27 3.89
C LEU A 6 6.87 -4.19 2.78
N MET A 7 7.16 -4.76 1.61
CA MET A 7 6.20 -4.85 0.50
C MET A 7 4.99 -5.69 0.89
N ALA A 8 5.22 -6.89 1.46
CA ALA A 8 4.15 -7.76 1.94
C ALA A 8 3.30 -7.10 3.04
N LEU A 9 3.92 -6.35 3.95
CA LEU A 9 3.19 -5.56 4.94
C LEU A 9 2.33 -4.48 4.27
N SER A 10 2.87 -3.80 3.26
CA SER A 10 2.15 -2.75 2.52
C SER A 10 0.96 -3.31 1.74
N GLU A 11 1.07 -4.52 1.20
CA GLU A 11 -0.05 -5.24 0.56
C GLU A 11 -1.17 -5.55 1.55
N ARG A 12 -0.83 -6.03 2.75
CA ARG A 12 -1.79 -6.23 3.83
C ARG A 12 -2.46 -4.92 4.26
N ASN A 13 -1.70 -3.83 4.33
CA ASN A 13 -2.25 -2.51 4.66
C ASN A 13 -3.25 -2.02 3.61
N VAL A 14 -3.00 -2.24 2.32
CA VAL A 14 -3.96 -1.93 1.26
C VAL A 14 -5.24 -2.75 1.42
N ALA A 15 -5.13 -4.05 1.69
CA ALA A 15 -6.29 -4.92 1.91
C ALA A 15 -7.14 -4.46 3.10
N LEU A 16 -6.50 -4.10 4.23
CA LEU A 16 -7.18 -3.57 5.41
C LEU A 16 -7.83 -2.20 5.13
N ALA A 17 -7.13 -1.29 4.46
CA ALA A 17 -7.67 0.02 4.12
C ALA A 17 -8.86 -0.07 3.15
N GLN A 18 -8.82 -1.04 2.22
CA GLN A 18 -9.92 -1.33 1.29
C GLN A 18 -11.16 -1.83 2.05
N ALA A 19 -10.99 -2.82 2.94
CA ALA A 19 -12.09 -3.34 3.75
C ALA A 19 -12.69 -2.27 4.68
N ASN A 20 -11.86 -1.37 5.22
CA ASN A 20 -12.33 -0.24 6.03
C ASN A 20 -13.12 0.78 5.20
N TYR A 21 -12.65 1.08 3.98
CA TYR A 21 -13.38 1.96 3.05
C TYR A 21 -14.75 1.38 2.69
N GLU A 22 -14.82 0.10 2.32
CA GLU A 22 -16.07 -0.58 1.99
C GLU A 22 -17.05 -0.56 3.17
N ARG A 23 -16.56 -0.79 4.39
CA ARG A 23 -17.38 -0.68 5.61
C ARG A 23 -17.88 0.75 5.82
N SER A 24 -17.04 1.76 5.60
CA SER A 24 -17.42 3.17 5.70
C SER A 24 -18.45 3.57 4.63
N GLU A 25 -18.39 3.02 3.42
CA GLU A 25 -19.40 3.25 2.38
C GLU A 25 -20.78 2.73 2.82
N VAL A 26 -20.83 1.49 3.33
CA VAL A 26 -22.07 0.92 3.87
C VAL A 26 -22.60 1.76 5.03
N GLY A 27 -21.73 2.10 5.99
CA GLY A 27 -22.10 2.90 7.15
C GLY A 27 -22.61 4.30 6.78
N PHE A 28 -22.03 4.93 5.74
CA PHE A 28 -22.49 6.22 5.26
C PHE A 28 -23.87 6.11 4.61
N GLY A 29 -24.11 5.07 3.80
CA GLY A 29 -25.40 4.78 3.20
C GLY A 29 -26.52 4.53 4.23
N THR A 30 -26.18 4.05 5.43
CA THR A 30 -27.13 3.84 6.54
C THR A 30 -27.13 4.98 7.57
N GLY A 31 -26.35 6.05 7.37
CA GLY A 31 -26.24 7.17 8.31
C GLY A 31 -25.47 6.88 9.61
N GLN A 32 -24.74 5.76 9.69
CA GLN A 32 -23.94 5.35 10.84
C GLN A 32 -22.57 6.04 10.91
N VAL A 33 -22.05 6.51 9.79
CA VAL A 33 -20.84 7.34 9.74
C VAL A 33 -21.09 8.61 8.94
N THR A 34 -20.34 9.66 9.25
CA THR A 34 -20.42 10.96 8.57
C THR A 34 -19.67 10.94 7.23
N GLY A 35 -19.98 11.90 6.36
CA GLY A 35 -19.24 12.08 5.11
C GLY A 35 -17.75 12.40 5.33
N LEU A 36 -17.39 13.02 6.46
CA LEU A 36 -16.00 13.26 6.83
C LEU A 36 -15.26 11.93 7.08
N GLN A 37 -15.86 11.02 7.84
CA GLN A 37 -15.27 9.70 8.13
C GLN A 37 -15.15 8.84 6.85
N LEU A 38 -16.13 8.91 5.94
CA LEU A 38 -16.02 8.27 4.63
C LEU A 38 -14.82 8.82 3.84
N ARG A 39 -14.65 10.14 3.80
CA ARG A 39 -13.54 10.79 3.11
C ARG A 39 -12.18 10.46 3.76
N GLU A 40 -12.13 10.30 5.08
CA GLU A 40 -10.93 9.82 5.77
C GLU A 40 -10.56 8.39 5.37
N ALA A 41 -11.54 7.48 5.26
CA ALA A 41 -11.32 6.12 4.79
C ALA A 41 -10.83 6.09 3.33
N GLN A 42 -11.39 6.93 2.46
CA GLN A 42 -10.91 7.12 1.07
C GLN A 42 -9.45 7.59 1.03
N ASN A 43 -9.11 8.61 1.82
CA ASN A 43 -7.75 9.12 1.89
C ASN A 43 -6.76 8.08 2.43
N ASN A 44 -7.17 7.29 3.42
CA ASN A 44 -6.36 6.19 3.96
C ASN A 44 -6.08 5.14 2.88
N LEU A 45 -7.11 4.69 2.16
CA LEU A 45 -6.96 3.75 1.04
C LEU A 45 -6.03 4.29 -0.05
N ALA A 46 -6.18 5.56 -0.44
CA ALA A 46 -5.30 6.20 -1.42
C ALA A 46 -3.84 6.19 -0.94
N ARG A 47 -3.59 6.61 0.31
CA ARG A 47 -2.26 6.61 0.92
C ARG A 47 -1.65 5.22 0.99
N ALA A 48 -2.42 4.20 1.39
CA ALA A 48 -1.95 2.82 1.43
C ALA A 48 -1.53 2.32 0.03
N LYS A 49 -2.30 2.64 -1.00
CA LYS A 49 -1.95 2.30 -2.40
C LYS A 49 -0.66 3.00 -2.85
N TYR A 50 -0.49 4.29 -2.54
CA TYR A 50 0.75 5.01 -2.83
C TYR A 50 1.97 4.40 -2.12
N GLN A 51 1.81 4.05 -0.85
CA GLN A 51 2.87 3.41 -0.06
C GLN A 51 3.30 2.08 -0.69
N LEU A 52 2.33 1.23 -1.08
CA LEU A 52 2.62 -0.04 -1.76
C LEU A 52 3.39 0.16 -3.07
N THR A 53 2.98 1.14 -3.89
CA THR A 53 3.68 1.46 -5.13
C THR A 53 5.11 1.92 -4.87
N SER A 54 5.33 2.79 -3.88
CA SER A 54 6.68 3.23 -3.49
C SER A 54 7.53 2.04 -3.03
N GLN A 55 6.95 1.15 -2.21
CA GLN A 55 7.65 -0.02 -1.70
C GLN A 55 8.02 -1.02 -2.81
N ARG A 56 7.17 -1.18 -3.83
CA ARG A 56 7.46 -1.98 -5.02
C ARG A 56 8.63 -1.43 -5.80
N ILE A 57 8.67 -0.11 -6.03
CA ILE A 57 9.78 0.56 -6.71
C ILE A 57 11.09 0.35 -5.94
N GLN A 58 11.09 0.60 -4.63
CA GLN A 58 12.27 0.41 -3.78
C GLN A 58 12.75 -1.04 -3.77
N THR A 59 11.82 -1.99 -3.70
CA THR A 59 12.15 -3.43 -3.76
C THR A 59 12.81 -3.78 -5.09
N LYS A 60 12.29 -3.25 -6.21
CA LYS A 60 12.88 -3.52 -7.53
C LYS A 60 14.24 -2.88 -7.70
N GLN A 61 14.44 -1.67 -7.20
CA GLN A 61 15.75 -1.01 -7.18
C GLN A 61 16.77 -1.84 -6.39
N ALA A 62 16.39 -2.34 -5.21
CA ALA A 62 17.27 -3.19 -4.41
C ALA A 62 17.61 -4.51 -5.11
N GLU A 63 16.65 -5.12 -5.82
CA GLU A 63 16.90 -6.30 -6.65
C GLU A 63 17.93 -6.02 -7.76
N LEU A 64 17.78 -4.89 -8.47
CA LEU A 64 18.73 -4.48 -9.50
C LEU A 64 20.13 -4.21 -8.93
N SER A 65 20.22 -3.52 -7.78
CA SER A 65 21.49 -3.30 -7.09
C SER A 65 22.15 -4.62 -6.69
N LEU A 66 21.38 -5.61 -6.22
CA LEU A 66 21.91 -6.93 -5.91
C LEU A 66 22.51 -7.61 -7.14
N TYR A 67 21.83 -7.59 -8.28
CA TYR A 67 22.37 -8.15 -9.53
C TYR A 67 23.62 -7.41 -10.01
N PHE A 68 23.63 -6.08 -9.90
CA PHE A 68 24.80 -5.27 -10.24
C PHE A 68 26.02 -5.66 -9.38
N TYR A 69 25.87 -5.72 -8.05
CA TYR A 69 26.96 -6.10 -7.16
C TYR A 69 27.37 -7.57 -7.30
N ALA A 70 26.46 -8.44 -7.72
CA ALA A 70 26.75 -9.83 -8.05
C ALA A 70 27.46 -9.98 -9.42
N GLY A 71 27.64 -8.90 -10.18
CA GLY A 71 28.25 -8.92 -11.51
C GLY A 71 27.38 -9.56 -12.59
N SER A 72 26.10 -9.79 -12.32
CA SER A 72 25.14 -10.38 -13.27
C SER A 72 24.35 -9.33 -14.04
N LEU A 73 24.42 -8.06 -13.64
CA LEU A 73 23.93 -6.92 -14.40
C LEU A 73 25.15 -6.10 -14.86
N VAL A 74 25.36 -6.03 -16.19
CA VAL A 74 26.44 -5.27 -16.83
C VAL A 74 25.85 -4.02 -17.47
N GLU A 75 26.46 -2.85 -17.21
CA GLU A 75 26.72 -1.85 -18.26
C GLU A 75 25.59 -1.50 -19.25
#